data_AF-A0A523AWZ7-F1
#
_entry.id   AF-A0A523AWZ7-F1
#
_cell.length_a   1.000
_cell.length_b   1.000
_cell.length_c   1.000
_cell.angle_alpha   90.00
_cell.angle_beta   90.00
_cell.angle_gamma   90.00
#
_symmetry.space_group_name_H-M   'P 1'
#
loop_
_entity.id
_entity.type
_entity.pdbx_description
1 polymer ?
#
loop_
_entity_poly.entity_id
_entity_poly.type
_entity_poly.pdbx_seq_one_letter_code
_entity_poly.pdbx_strand_id
1 'polypeptide(L)'
;MKELSLPASRKDTGWLRAGDLVFLTGEVVTARDQAHLRLAELLRKGKDPPLNLKDGALYHCGPLAKREGREWRILSAGPTTSSRMDSLLPLLLPWLGVRVVIGKGGVGRETAEVMKEQGCVYLAFPGGCGALAARAVEEVRGVYWLELGIPEAM
;
A
#
# COMPACT_ATOMS: atom_id res chain seq x y z
N MET A 1 1.15 -21.90 3.10
CA MET A 1 1.80 -20.62 3.44
C MET A 1 2.68 -20.25 2.25
N LYS A 2 2.63 -19.00 1.80
CA LYS A 2 3.25 -18.54 0.55
C LYS A 2 4.13 -17.34 0.84
N GLU A 3 5.26 -17.24 0.17
CA GLU A 3 6.17 -16.11 0.27
C GLU A 3 6.12 -15.30 -1.01
N LEU A 4 6.07 -13.98 -0.87
CA LEU A 4 6.09 -13.04 -1.98
C LEU A 4 7.15 -11.97 -1.71
N SER A 5 8.10 -11.83 -2.62
CA SER A 5 9.13 -10.78 -2.57
C SER A 5 8.76 -9.64 -3.51
N LEU A 6 9.01 -8.40 -3.07
CA LEU A 6 8.79 -7.19 -3.87
C LEU A 6 10.11 -6.67 -4.46
N PRO A 7 10.08 -6.06 -5.66
CA PRO A 7 8.92 -5.92 -6.55
C PRO A 7 8.45 -7.28 -7.12
N ALA A 8 7.13 -7.44 -7.25
CA ALA A 8 6.49 -8.66 -7.70
C ALA A 8 5.79 -8.42 -9.04
N SER A 9 6.20 -9.13 -10.09
CA SER A 9 5.56 -9.02 -11.40
C SER A 9 4.15 -9.64 -11.40
N ARG A 10 3.41 -9.45 -12.49
CA ARG A 10 2.13 -10.15 -12.74
C ARG A 10 2.25 -11.68 -12.65
N LYS A 11 3.41 -12.24 -12.99
CA LYS A 11 3.65 -13.68 -12.88
C LYS A 11 3.77 -14.10 -11.42
N ASP A 12 4.40 -13.27 -10.60
CA ASP A 12 4.66 -13.53 -9.18
C ASP A 12 3.39 -13.42 -8.32
N THR A 13 2.40 -12.65 -8.77
CA THR A 13 1.08 -12.59 -8.11
C THR A 13 0.06 -13.57 -8.69
N GLY A 14 0.24 -14.03 -9.94
CA GLY A 14 -0.77 -14.79 -10.69
C GLY A 14 -1.09 -16.20 -10.16
N TRP A 15 -0.23 -16.78 -9.32
CA TRP A 15 -0.44 -18.09 -8.68
C TRP A 15 -1.07 -17.96 -7.28
N LEU A 16 -1.33 -16.74 -6.80
CA LEU A 16 -2.09 -16.50 -5.58
C LEU A 16 -3.58 -16.74 -5.81
N ARG A 17 -4.25 -17.23 -4.77
CA ARG A 17 -5.68 -17.50 -4.72
C ARG A 17 -6.25 -16.91 -3.43
N ALA A 18 -7.52 -16.54 -3.47
CA ALA A 18 -8.21 -16.04 -2.27
C ALA A 18 -8.14 -17.11 -1.16
N GLY A 19 -7.83 -16.67 0.07
CA GLY A 19 -7.63 -17.56 1.22
C GLY A 19 -6.17 -18.00 1.45
N ASP A 20 -5.26 -17.73 0.51
CA ASP A 20 -3.84 -17.98 0.73
C ASP A 20 -3.27 -17.09 1.85
N LEU A 21 -2.49 -17.70 2.74
CA LEU A 21 -1.66 -16.97 3.71
C LEU A 21 -0.33 -16.57 3.05
N VAL A 22 -0.09 -15.27 2.94
CA VAL A 22 1.08 -14.68 2.26
C VAL A 22 1.96 -13.93 3.25
N PHE A 23 3.26 -14.23 3.23
CA PHE A 23 4.31 -13.43 3.86
C PHE A 23 4.97 -12.57 2.80
N LEU A 24 4.99 -11.26 3.02
CA LEU A 24 5.48 -10.29 2.08
C LEU A 24 6.83 -9.76 2.57
N THR A 25 7.85 -9.77 1.70
CA THR A 25 9.17 -9.22 1.98
C THR A 25 9.54 -8.19 0.92
N GLY A 26 10.09 -7.05 1.33
CA GLY A 26 10.53 -5.97 0.44
C GLY A 26 9.88 -4.64 0.76
N GLU A 27 10.00 -3.69 -0.16
CA GLU A 27 9.56 -2.31 0.05
C GLU A 27 8.04 -2.16 -0.11
N VAL A 28 7.40 -1.57 0.89
CA VAL A 28 5.98 -1.24 0.88
C VAL A 28 5.80 0.26 1.09
N VAL A 29 4.83 0.85 0.38
CA VAL A 29 4.57 2.29 0.45
C VAL A 29 3.24 2.53 1.14
N THR A 30 3.24 3.31 2.22
CA THR A 30 2.00 3.61 2.94
C THR A 30 1.24 4.72 2.26
N ALA A 31 -0.04 4.55 1.99
CA ALA A 31 -0.88 5.66 1.52
C ALA A 31 -2.32 5.44 1.97
N ARG A 32 -2.98 6.50 2.39
CA ARG A 32 -4.40 6.49 2.72
C ARG A 32 -5.08 7.77 2.23
N ASP A 33 -6.23 8.10 2.80
CA ASP A 33 -7.22 9.10 2.37
C ASP A 33 -6.62 10.33 1.63
N GLN A 34 -5.75 11.13 2.27
CA GLN A 34 -5.20 12.36 1.65
C GLN A 34 -4.12 12.07 0.60
N ALA A 35 -3.26 11.08 0.83
CA ALA A 35 -2.27 10.65 -0.16
C ALA A 35 -2.92 10.17 -1.46
N HIS A 36 -4.05 9.44 -1.38
CA HIS A 36 -4.80 9.00 -2.55
C HIS A 36 -5.44 10.17 -3.30
N LEU A 37 -5.99 11.15 -2.59
CA LEU A 37 -6.53 12.37 -3.21
C LEU A 37 -5.43 13.13 -3.97
N ARG A 38 -4.24 13.25 -3.38
CA ARG A 38 -3.09 13.88 -4.01
C ARG A 38 -2.57 13.10 -5.22
N LEU A 39 -2.49 11.77 -5.13
CA LEU A 39 -2.16 10.92 -6.27
C LEU A 39 -3.15 11.12 -7.42
N ALA A 40 -4.45 11.18 -7.12
CA ALA A 40 -5.47 11.44 -8.12
C ALA A 40 -5.37 12.85 -8.73
N GLU A 41 -4.95 13.85 -7.94
CA GLU A 41 -4.67 15.19 -8.45
C GLU A 41 -3.46 15.22 -9.39
N LEU A 42 -2.36 14.54 -9.04
CA LEU A 42 -1.18 14.43 -9.88
C LEU A 42 -1.49 13.77 -11.22
N LEU A 43 -2.23 12.66 -11.19
CA LEU A 43 -2.70 11.97 -12.39
C LEU A 43 -3.52 12.90 -13.31
N ARG A 44 -4.50 13.64 -12.75
CA ARG A 44 -5.31 14.60 -13.53
C ARG A 44 -4.46 15.72 -14.15
N LYS A 45 -3.36 16.09 -13.51
CA LYS A 45 -2.42 17.10 -13.98
C LYS A 45 -1.33 16.54 -14.90
N GLY A 46 -1.34 15.24 -15.20
CA GLY A 46 -0.30 14.58 -15.99
C GLY A 46 1.08 14.63 -15.34
N LYS A 47 1.14 14.63 -14.00
CA LYS A 47 2.38 14.64 -13.22
C LYS A 47 2.66 13.27 -12.64
N ASP A 48 3.93 12.93 -12.55
CA ASP A 48 4.39 11.66 -11.97
C ASP A 48 4.24 11.63 -10.44
N PRO A 49 4.06 10.43 -9.84
CA PRO A 49 4.15 10.24 -8.40
C PRO A 49 5.60 10.51 -7.90
N PRO A 50 5.80 10.71 -6.58
CA PRO A 50 7.11 10.97 -5.99
C PRO A 50 8.11 9.82 -6.11
N LEU A 51 7.61 8.61 -6.36
CA LEU A 51 8.37 7.39 -6.53
C LEU A 51 7.66 6.43 -7.48
N ASN A 52 8.42 5.55 -8.12
CA ASN A 52 7.89 4.52 -9.01
C ASN A 52 7.30 3.35 -8.19
N LEU A 53 6.00 3.14 -8.33
CA LEU A 53 5.24 2.12 -7.62
C LEU A 53 5.00 0.85 -8.47
N LYS A 54 5.54 0.81 -9.68
CA LYS A 54 5.35 -0.30 -10.61
C LYS A 54 5.86 -1.61 -9.99
N ASP A 55 5.01 -2.63 -10.05
CA ASP A 55 5.25 -3.96 -9.49
C ASP A 55 5.48 -3.96 -7.96
N GLY A 56 5.21 -2.84 -7.28
CA GLY A 56 5.34 -2.67 -5.84
C GLY A 56 4.04 -2.94 -5.07
N ALA A 57 4.06 -2.55 -3.79
CA ALA A 57 2.93 -2.68 -2.87
C ALA A 57 2.48 -1.34 -2.29
N LEU A 58 1.16 -1.12 -2.31
CA LEU A 58 0.50 0.00 -1.66
C LEU A 58 -0.17 -0.47 -0.37
N TYR A 59 0.27 0.04 0.76
CA TYR A 59 -0.27 -0.29 2.07
C TYR A 59 -1.22 0.80 2.56
N HIS A 60 -2.51 0.47 2.63
CA HIS A 60 -3.51 1.27 3.32
C HIS A 60 -3.25 1.26 4.82
N CYS A 61 -2.38 2.16 5.27
CA CYS A 61 -1.89 2.29 6.63
C CYS A 61 -1.73 3.78 6.96
N GLY A 62 -2.04 4.15 8.20
CA GLY A 62 -1.60 5.40 8.77
C GLY A 62 -0.64 5.09 9.91
N PRO A 63 0.68 5.05 9.64
CA PRO A 63 1.63 4.60 10.63
C PRO A 63 1.73 5.60 11.79
N LEU A 64 1.99 5.09 12.99
CA LEU A 64 2.53 5.89 14.08
C LEU A 64 4.06 5.83 13.95
N ALA A 65 4.69 6.95 13.64
CA ALA A 65 6.13 7.04 13.48
C ALA A 65 6.73 8.10 14.41
N LYS A 66 7.99 7.90 14.80
CA LYS A 66 8.78 8.84 15.58
C LYS A 66 10.12 9.05 14.89
N ARG A 67 10.56 10.30 14.80
CA ARG A 67 11.89 10.63 14.28
C ARG A 67 12.93 10.44 15.37
N GLU A 68 13.95 9.63 15.11
CA GLU A 68 15.08 9.37 16.00
C GLU A 68 16.38 9.79 15.29
N GLY A 69 16.83 11.02 15.56
CA GLY A 69 17.91 11.64 14.81
C GLY A 69 17.53 11.91 13.36
N ARG A 70 18.22 11.24 12.41
CA ARG A 70 17.94 11.33 10.97
C ARG A 70 17.00 10.23 10.47
N GLU A 71 16.72 9.24 11.30
CA GLU A 71 15.93 8.06 10.92
C GLU A 71 14.50 8.16 11.44
N TRP A 72 13.61 7.39 10.83
CA TRP A 72 12.24 7.22 11.31
C TRP A 72 12.06 5.82 11.85
N ARG A 73 11.47 5.74 13.04
CA ARG A 73 11.06 4.49 13.65
C ARG A 73 9.55 4.36 13.61
N ILE A 74 9.07 3.25 13.06
CA ILE A 74 7.65 2.92 13.08
C ILE A 74 7.32 2.26 14.42
N LEU A 75 6.36 2.83 15.14
CA LEU A 75 5.86 2.35 16.42
C LEU A 75 4.61 1.47 16.25
N SER A 76 3.82 1.74 15.21
CA SER A 76 2.63 0.97 14.84
C SER A 76 2.35 1.13 13.35
N ALA A 77 2.08 0.03 12.65
CA ALA A 77 1.70 0.00 11.24
C ALA A 77 0.44 -0.87 11.06
N GLY A 78 -0.67 -0.45 11.64
CA GLY A 78 -1.95 -1.15 11.49
C GLY A 78 -2.65 -0.80 10.17
N PRO A 79 -3.41 -1.73 9.56
CA PRO A 79 -4.14 -1.46 8.34
C PRO A 79 -5.33 -0.55 8.62
N THR A 80 -5.71 0.21 7.61
CA THR A 80 -6.94 1.00 7.60
C THR A 80 -7.95 0.44 6.60
N THR A 81 -9.21 0.84 6.76
CA THR A 81 -10.31 0.35 5.94
C THR A 81 -10.12 0.77 4.49
N SER A 82 -9.94 -0.20 3.59
CA SER A 82 -9.61 0.04 2.19
C SER A 82 -10.78 0.62 1.39
N SER A 83 -12.02 0.36 1.83
CA SER A 83 -13.23 0.90 1.19
C SER A 83 -13.28 2.44 1.16
N ARG A 84 -12.52 3.14 2.01
CA ARG A 84 -12.45 4.61 1.98
C ARG A 84 -11.71 5.17 0.78
N MET A 85 -10.84 4.38 0.15
CA MET A 85 -10.08 4.76 -1.05
C MET A 85 -10.67 4.15 -2.32
N ASP A 86 -11.73 3.33 -2.20
CA ASP A 86 -12.24 2.47 -3.27
C ASP A 86 -12.68 3.24 -4.51
N SER A 87 -13.24 4.45 -4.36
CA SER A 87 -13.65 5.28 -5.50
C SER A 87 -12.47 5.81 -6.34
N LEU A 88 -11.25 5.78 -5.82
CA LEU A 88 -10.05 6.26 -6.50
C LEU A 88 -9.19 5.11 -7.05
N LEU A 89 -9.28 3.91 -6.47
CA LEU A 89 -8.44 2.77 -6.84
C LEU A 89 -8.61 2.32 -8.31
N PRO A 90 -9.82 2.26 -8.90
CA PRO A 90 -9.97 1.89 -10.32
C PRO A 90 -9.15 2.75 -11.27
N LEU A 91 -9.01 4.04 -10.95
CA LEU A 91 -8.21 5.00 -11.71
C LEU A 91 -6.72 4.92 -11.36
N LEU A 92 -6.39 4.81 -10.07
CA LEU A 92 -5.01 4.88 -9.59
C LEU A 92 -4.22 3.59 -9.85
N LEU A 93 -4.81 2.40 -9.68
CA LEU A 93 -4.06 1.14 -9.77
C LEU A 93 -3.41 0.92 -11.14
N PRO A 94 -4.10 1.13 -12.29
CA PRO A 94 -3.48 0.99 -13.60
C PRO A 94 -2.35 2.02 -13.82
N TRP A 95 -2.54 3.25 -13.34
CA TRP A 95 -1.55 4.32 -13.49
C TRP A 95 -0.29 4.07 -12.64
N LEU A 96 -0.46 3.65 -11.39
CA LEU A 96 0.65 3.37 -10.48
C LEU A 96 1.38 2.06 -10.82
N GLY A 97 0.69 1.11 -11.47
CA GLY A 97 1.26 -0.18 -11.84
C GLY A 97 1.55 -1.10 -10.65
N VAL A 98 0.94 -0.85 -9.49
CA VAL A 98 1.10 -1.67 -8.28
C VAL A 98 0.55 -3.08 -8.48
N ARG A 99 1.12 -4.04 -7.77
CA ARG A 99 0.73 -5.46 -7.85
C ARG A 99 0.18 -6.00 -6.55
N VAL A 100 0.37 -5.27 -5.46
CA VAL A 100 -0.13 -5.65 -4.15
C VAL A 100 -0.80 -4.44 -3.50
N VAL A 101 -2.02 -4.62 -3.01
CA VAL A 101 -2.68 -3.67 -2.12
C VAL A 101 -2.88 -4.35 -0.77
N ILE A 102 -2.46 -3.71 0.30
CA ILE A 102 -2.56 -4.24 1.67
C ILE A 102 -3.55 -3.38 2.44
N GLY A 103 -4.46 -3.99 3.22
CA GLY A 103 -5.38 -3.22 4.04
C GLY A 103 -6.34 -4.09 4.84
N LYS A 104 -7.46 -3.50 5.29
CA LYS A 104 -8.57 -4.25 5.90
C LYS A 104 -9.92 -3.90 5.28
N GLY A 105 -10.90 -4.78 5.42
CA GLY A 105 -12.29 -4.56 5.00
C GLY A 105 -12.57 -4.82 3.52
N GLY A 106 -11.55 -5.13 2.72
CA GLY A 106 -11.71 -5.43 1.29
C GLY A 106 -11.93 -4.18 0.44
N VAL A 107 -12.15 -4.43 -0.85
CA VAL A 107 -12.41 -3.44 -1.89
C VAL A 107 -13.73 -3.76 -2.59
N GLY A 108 -14.32 -2.77 -3.25
CA GLY A 108 -15.55 -2.95 -4.01
C GLY A 108 -15.34 -3.73 -5.31
N ARG A 109 -16.45 -4.03 -5.98
CA ARG A 109 -16.47 -4.85 -7.20
C ARG A 109 -15.65 -4.23 -8.34
N GLU A 110 -15.81 -2.93 -8.57
CA GLU A 110 -15.10 -2.23 -9.65
C GLU A 110 -13.58 -2.29 -9.44
N THR A 111 -13.11 -1.97 -8.23
CA THR A 111 -11.70 -2.11 -7.87
C THR A 111 -11.22 -3.55 -8.04
N ALA A 112 -11.99 -4.54 -7.60
CA ALA A 112 -11.63 -5.95 -7.73
C ALA A 112 -11.50 -6.40 -9.21
N GLU A 113 -12.37 -5.89 -10.09
CA GLU A 113 -12.31 -6.13 -11.53
C GLU A 113 -11.03 -5.52 -12.12
N VAL A 114 -10.72 -4.26 -11.81
CA VAL A 114 -9.47 -3.61 -12.24
C VAL A 114 -8.24 -4.35 -11.70
N MET A 115 -8.25 -4.74 -10.43
CA MET A 115 -7.16 -5.52 -9.82
C MET A 115 -6.93 -6.83 -10.58
N LYS A 116 -7.99 -7.54 -10.95
CA LYS A 116 -7.90 -8.78 -11.74
C LYS A 116 -7.27 -8.54 -13.11
N GLU A 117 -7.67 -7.48 -13.81
CA GLU A 117 -7.11 -7.13 -15.12
C GLU A 117 -5.62 -6.81 -15.03
N GLN A 118 -5.23 -6.03 -14.01
CA GLN A 118 -3.85 -5.63 -13.75
C GLN A 118 -2.99 -6.75 -13.13
N GLY A 119 -3.58 -7.88 -12.71
CA GLY A 119 -2.86 -8.89 -11.94
C GLY A 119 -2.40 -8.38 -10.57
N CYS A 120 -3.14 -7.44 -10.00
CA CYS A 120 -2.94 -6.94 -8.64
C CYS A 120 -3.72 -7.81 -7.66
N VAL A 121 -3.14 -8.07 -6.48
CA VAL A 121 -3.77 -8.84 -5.40
C VAL A 121 -4.07 -7.97 -4.19
N TYR A 122 -5.14 -8.28 -3.50
CA TYR A 122 -5.47 -7.67 -2.21
C TYR A 122 -5.03 -8.59 -1.08
N LEU A 123 -4.14 -8.12 -0.21
CA LEU A 123 -3.71 -8.81 1.00
C LEU A 123 -4.42 -8.20 2.21
N ALA A 124 -5.36 -8.93 2.79
CA ALA A 124 -6.02 -8.54 4.01
C ALA A 124 -5.07 -8.71 5.20
N PHE A 125 -4.70 -7.61 5.85
CA PHE A 125 -3.86 -7.64 7.05
C PHE A 125 -4.73 -7.72 8.33
N PRO A 126 -4.38 -8.57 9.32
CA PRO A 126 -5.12 -8.66 10.59
C PRO A 126 -5.19 -7.31 11.33
N GLY A 127 -6.41 -6.85 11.60
CA GLY A 127 -6.63 -5.64 12.40
C GLY A 127 -6.20 -5.83 13.86
N GLY A 128 -5.84 -4.73 14.54
CA GLY A 128 -5.48 -4.74 15.97
C GLY A 128 -4.04 -5.12 16.29
N CYS A 129 -3.25 -5.54 15.30
CA CYS A 129 -1.86 -5.98 15.48
C CYS A 129 -0.82 -4.95 14.99
N GLY A 130 -1.13 -3.65 15.03
CA GLY A 130 -0.25 -2.61 14.45
C GLY A 130 1.14 -2.53 15.08
N ALA A 131 1.27 -2.73 16.39
CA ALA A 131 2.57 -2.80 17.06
C ALA A 131 3.38 -4.05 16.68
N LEU A 132 2.71 -5.15 16.34
CA LEU A 132 3.36 -6.36 15.83
C LEU A 132 3.85 -6.14 14.39
N ALA A 133 3.01 -5.52 13.55
CA ALA A 133 3.37 -5.14 12.19
C ALA A 133 4.63 -4.24 12.17
N ALA A 134 4.71 -3.29 13.10
CA ALA A 134 5.87 -2.40 13.23
C ALA A 134 7.19 -3.14 13.53
N ARG A 135 7.15 -4.30 14.19
CA ARG A 135 8.35 -5.12 14.42
C ARG A 135 8.91 -5.76 13.15
N ALA A 136 8.08 -5.87 12.10
CA ALA A 136 8.50 -6.38 10.81
C ALA A 136 9.04 -5.27 9.88
N VAL A 137 8.99 -3.99 10.31
CA VAL A 137 9.58 -2.89 9.56
C VAL A 137 11.04 -2.73 9.97
N GLU A 138 11.95 -2.98 9.03
CA GLU A 138 13.39 -2.90 9.27
C GLU A 138 13.92 -1.47 9.17
N GLU A 139 13.46 -0.70 8.17
CA GLU A 139 13.89 0.67 7.92
C GLU A 139 12.80 1.51 7.24
N VAL A 140 12.91 2.84 7.36
CA VAL A 140 12.10 3.81 6.59
C VAL A 140 13.03 4.52 5.61
N ARG A 141 12.88 4.22 4.32
CA ARG A 141 13.77 4.72 3.25
C ARG A 141 13.48 6.14 2.81
N GLY A 142 12.25 6.59 2.95
CA GLY A 142 11.80 7.90 2.51
C GLY A 142 10.46 8.25 3.12
N VAL A 143 10.18 9.55 3.18
CA VAL A 143 8.88 10.08 3.55
C VAL A 143 8.56 11.24 2.62
N TYR A 144 7.42 11.17 1.97
CA TYR A 144 6.88 12.15 1.04
C TYR A 144 5.62 12.78 1.63
N TRP A 145 5.38 14.04 1.28
CA TRP A 145 4.16 14.75 1.67
C TRP A 145 3.93 14.81 3.19
N LEU A 146 5.00 14.96 3.96
CA LEU A 146 4.96 15.02 5.42
C LEU A 146 4.05 16.14 5.95
N GLU A 147 3.82 17.19 5.16
CA GLU A 147 2.88 18.26 5.47
C GLU A 147 1.41 17.82 5.50
N LEU A 148 1.07 16.63 4.98
CA LEU A 148 -0.25 16.00 5.18
C LEU A 148 -0.42 15.45 6.61
N GLY A 149 0.67 15.39 7.39
CA GLY A 149 0.74 14.76 8.71
C GLY A 149 1.24 13.32 8.63
N ILE A 150 1.95 12.88 9.68
CA ILE A 150 2.60 11.55 9.75
C ILE A 150 1.68 10.39 9.29
N PRO A 151 0.41 10.32 9.71
CA PRO A 151 -0.45 9.19 9.32
C PRO A 151 -0.94 9.24 7.86
N GLU A 152 -0.84 10.38 7.19
CA GLU A 152 -1.34 10.59 5.82
C GLU A 152 -0.19 10.78 4.80
N ALA A 153 1.04 10.95 5.30
CA ALA A 153 2.26 10.98 4.51
C ALA A 153 2.53 9.64 3.82
N MET A 154 3.28 9.69 2.72
CA MET A 154 3.62 8.52 1.91
C MET A 154 5.05 8.06 2.12
#